data_AF-A0A6G3QJL8-F1
#
_entry.id   AF-A0A6G3QJL8-F1
#
_cell.length_a   1.000
_cell.length_b   1.000
_cell.length_c   1.000
_cell.angle_alpha   90.00
_cell.angle_beta   90.00
_cell.angle_gamma   90.00
#
_symmetry.space_group_name_H-M   'P 1'
#
loop_
_entity.id
_entity.type
_entity.pdbx_description
1 polymer ?
#
loop_
_entity_poly.entity_id
_entity_poly.type
_entity_poly.pdbx_seq_one_letter_code
_entity_poly.pdbx_strand_id
1 'polypeptide(L)' 'MTGMKPKVWVGDQVHDVNTGREGVVTDVKPDGTYVLRPLYVRFRTWTIPNADCLEITVSREEQIRRRQEES' A
#
# COMPACT_ATOMS: atom_id res chain seq x y z
N MET A 1 14.72 -15.40 14.23
CA MET A 1 14.74 -14.14 13.45
C MET A 1 13.57 -13.30 13.92
N THR A 2 13.83 -12.26 14.71
CA THR A 2 12.83 -11.27 15.10
C THR A 2 12.45 -10.49 13.84
N GLY A 3 11.35 -10.89 13.19
CA GLY A 3 10.88 -10.26 11.97
C GLY A 3 10.51 -8.81 12.25
N MET A 4 11.38 -7.87 11.85
CA MET A 4 10.98 -6.48 11.68
C MET A 4 9.82 -6.49 10.71
N LYS A 5 8.62 -6.14 11.18
CA LYS A 5 7.48 -5.94 10.30
C LYS A 5 7.87 -4.83 9.32
N PRO A 6 7.66 -5.04 8.00
CA PRO A 6 7.88 -3.97 7.04
C PRO A 6 6.99 -2.77 7.40
N LYS A 7 7.55 -1.56 7.20
CA LYS A 7 6.91 -0.28 7.50
C LYS A 7 5.58 -0.10 6.75
N VAL A 8 5.43 -0.77 5.61
CA VAL A 8 4.27 -0.73 4.72
C VAL A 8 3.81 -2.16 4.47
N TRP A 9 2.50 -2.41 4.46
CA TRP A 9 1.97 -3.76 4.26
C TRP A 9 0.68 -3.80 3.43
N VAL A 10 0.29 -5.00 3.02
CA VAL A 10 -0.93 -5.27 2.26
C VAL A 10 -2.15 -4.68 2.98
N GLY A 11 -2.92 -3.88 2.25
CA GLY A 11 -4.11 -3.18 2.73
C GLY A 11 -3.86 -1.73 3.14
N ASP A 12 -2.60 -1.30 3.28
CA ASP A 12 -2.29 0.11 3.53
C ASP A 12 -2.47 0.92 2.24
N GLN A 13 -3.06 2.11 2.39
CA GLN A 13 -3.02 3.16 1.39
C GLN A 13 -1.73 3.95 1.57
N VAL A 14 -1.02 4.14 0.47
CA VAL A 14 0.27 4.80 0.46
C VAL A 14 0.35 5.86 -0.63
N HIS A 15 1.19 6.85 -0.37
CA HIS A 15 1.65 7.86 -1.32
C HIS A 15 3.08 7.50 -1.76
N ASP A 16 3.32 7.45 -3.07
CA ASP A 16 4.65 7.32 -3.66
C ASP A 16 5.26 8.70 -3.89
N VAL A 17 6.20 9.09 -3.03
CA VAL A 17 6.79 10.45 -3.03
C VAL A 17 7.56 10.78 -4.31
N ASN A 18 8.02 9.76 -5.04
CA ASN A 18 8.79 9.97 -6.27
C ASN A 18 7.89 10.33 -7.46
N THR A 19 6.66 9.80 -7.48
CA THR A 19 5.74 9.96 -8.62
C THR A 19 4.50 10.78 -8.29
N GLY A 20 4.27 11.08 -7.01
CA GLY A 20 3.06 11.74 -6.51
C GLY A 20 1.80 10.87 -6.63
N ARG A 21 1.95 9.56 -6.87
CA ARG A 21 0.83 8.64 -7.07
C ARG A 21 0.37 8.06 -5.75
N GLU A 22 -0.94 7.83 -5.65
CA GLU A 22 -1.54 7.15 -4.49
C GLU A 22 -2.17 5.81 -4.88
N GLY A 23 -2.01 4.83 -4.00
CA GLY A 23 -2.55 3.50 -4.21
C GLY A 23 -2.63 2.69 -2.92
N VAL A 24 -3.27 1.53 -3.03
CA VAL A 24 -3.34 0.53 -1.96
C VAL A 24 -2.36 -0.57 -2.28
N VAL A 25 -1.60 -1.00 -1.28
CA VAL A 25 -0.73 -2.17 -1.39
C VAL A 25 -1.60 -3.42 -1.46
N THR A 26 -1.51 -4.14 -2.57
CA THR A 26 -2.29 -5.37 -2.79
C THR A 26 -1.48 -6.62 -2.56
N ASP A 27 -0.16 -6.55 -2.71
CA ASP A 27 0.75 -7.68 -2.51
C ASP A 27 2.16 -7.19 -2.16
N VAL A 28 2.92 -8.03 -1.45
CA VAL A 28 4.36 -7.83 -1.17
C VAL A 28 5.07 -9.13 -1.52
N LYS A 29 5.88 -9.08 -2.57
CA LYS A 29 6.58 -10.25 -3.10
C LYS A 29 7.69 -10.72 -2.15
N PRO A 30 8.13 -12.00 -2.24
CA PRO A 30 9.24 -12.52 -1.44
C PRO A 30 10.56 -11.78 -1.62
N ASP A 31 10.76 -11.11 -2.77
CA ASP A 31 11.94 -10.30 -3.08
C ASP A 31 11.88 -8.87 -2.50
N GLY A 32 10.80 -8.51 -1.81
CA GLY A 32 10.58 -7.17 -1.25
C GLY A 32 9.86 -6.20 -2.19
N THR A 33 9.49 -6.62 -3.40
CA THR A 33 8.75 -5.78 -4.35
C THR A 33 7.28 -5.61 -3.91
N TYR A 34 6.82 -4.36 -3.86
CA TYR A 34 5.45 -4.00 -3.57
C TYR A 34 4.62 -3.92 -4.85
N VAL A 35 3.41 -4.48 -4.83
CA VAL A 35 2.42 -4.33 -5.90
C VAL A 35 1.30 -3.43 -5.40
N LEU A 36 1.05 -2.35 -6.13
CA LEU A 36 0.07 -1.34 -5.76
C LEU A 36 -1.04 -1.24 -6.80
N ARG A 37 -2.26 -0.99 -6.32
CA ARG A 37 -3.42 -0.66 -7.14
C ARG A 37 -3.78 0.83 -6.95
N PRO A 38 -3.97 1.61 -8.01
CA PRO A 38 -4.40 3.01 -7.89
C PRO A 38 -5.76 3.12 -7.21
N LEU A 39 -5.98 4.19 -6.46
CA LEU A 39 -7.26 4.44 -5.78
C LEU A 39 -8.42 4.59 -6.78
N TYR A 40 -8.19 5.31 -7.87
CA TYR A 40 -9.23 5.69 -8.83
C TYR A 40 -9.28 4.80 -10.08
N VAL A 41 -8.34 3.85 -10.25
CA VAL A 41 -8.25 3.00 -11.44
C VAL A 41 -8.15 1.52 -11.02
N ARG A 42 -9.25 0.78 -11.18
CA ARG A 42 -9.38 -0.61 -10.70
C ARG A 42 -8.57 -1.65 -11.48
N PHE A 43 -8.25 -1.41 -12.75
CA PHE A 43 -7.67 -2.41 -13.66
C PHE A 43 -6.19 -2.18 -13.99
N ARG A 44 -5.51 -1.34 -13.23
CA ARG A 44 -4.07 -1.13 -13.36
C ARG A 44 -3.38 -1.44 -12.04
N THR A 45 -2.16 -1.91 -12.14
CA THR A 45 -1.24 -2.02 -11.02
C THR A 45 0.12 -1.49 -11.44
N TRP A 46 0.95 -1.14 -10.46
CA TRP A 46 2.37 -0.90 -10.68
C TRP A 46 3.18 -1.51 -9.55
N THR A 47 4.48 -1.63 -9.78
CA THR A 47 5.41 -2.24 -8.84
C THR A 47 6.43 -1.22 -8.35
N ILE A 48 6.81 -1.33 -7.08
CA ILE A 48 7.92 -0.57 -6.49
C ILE A 48 8.88 -1.57 -5.84
N PRO A 49 10.20 -1.50 -6.11
CA PRO A 49 11.17 -2.50 -5.64
C PRO A 49 11.41 -2.49 -4.13
N ASN A 50 11.11 -1.39 -3.43
CA ASN A 50 11.21 -1.26 -1.97
C ASN A 50 10.19 -0.26 -1.43
N ALA A 51 10.09 -0.12 -0.11
CA ALA A 51 9.14 0.80 0.53
C ALA A 51 9.73 2.18 0.86
N ASP A 52 10.94 2.51 0.39
CA ASP A 52 11.65 3.70 0.85
C ASP A 52 10.94 4.98 0.45
N CYS A 53 10.26 4.96 -0.70
CA CYS A 53 9.46 6.08 -1.22
C CYS A 53 7.97 5.98 -0.89
N LEU A 54 7.56 5.02 -0.06
CA LEU A 54 6.16 4.81 0.31
C LEU A 54 5.85 5.39 1.69
N GLU A 55 4.91 6.32 1.72
CA GLU A 55 4.36 6.88 2.95
C GLU A 55 2.93 6.39 3.16
N ILE A 56 2.64 5.81 4.33
CA ILE A 56 1.26 5.41 4.66
C ILE A 56 0.43 6.68 4.87
N THR A 57 -0.59 6.85 4.04
CA THR A 57 -1.58 7.92 4.18
C THR A 57 -2.83 7.44 4.90
N VAL A 58 -3.19 6.16 4.73
CA VAL A 58 -4.28 5.51 5.47
C VAL A 58 -3.87 4.08 5.80
N SER A 59 -3.87 3.72 7.08
CA SER A 59 -3.56 2.35 7.49
C SER A 59 -4.66 1.37 7.05
N ARG A 60 -4.31 0.08 6.96
CA ARG A 60 -5.28 -0.99 6.71
C ARG A 60 -6.46 -0.97 7.68
N GLU A 61 -6.20 -0.76 8.96
CA GLU A 61 -7.24 -0.76 10.00
C GLU A 61 -8.24 0.39 9.78
N GLU A 62 -7.73 1.56 9.43
CA GLU A 62 -8.54 2.73 9.11
C GLU A 62 -9.33 2.54 7.80
N GLN A 63 -8.74 1.91 6.79
CA GLN A 63 -9.45 1.51 5.56
C GLN A 63 -10.63 0.57 5.86
N ILE A 64 -10.46 -0.38 6.78
CA ILE A 64 -11.53 -1.30 7.19
C ILE A 64 -12.62 -0.53 7.94
N ARG A 65 -12.26 0.35 8.89
CA ARG A 65 -13.21 1.17 9.65
C ARG A 65 -14.09 2.02 8.73
N ARG A 66 -13.49 2.76 7.79
CA ARG A 66 -14.24 3.60 6.83
C ARG A 66 -15.23 2.80 5.99
N ARG A 67 -14.84 1.61 5.53
CA ARG A 67 -15.75 0.74 4.76
C ARG A 67 -16.95 0.26 5.57
N GLN A 68 -16.79 0.05 6.88
CA GLN A 68 -17.89 -0.36 7.76
C GLN A 68 -18.84 0.81 8.07
N GLU A 69 -18.33 2.05 8.10
CA GLU A 69 -19.14 3.26 8.32
C GLU A 69 -19.93 3.69 7.08
N GLU A 70 -19.51 3.28 5.88
CA GLU A 70 -20.19 3.55 4.60
C GLU A 70 -21.23 2.49 4.20
N SER A 71 -21.45 1.45 5.04
CA SER A 71 -22.38 0.34 4.78
C SER A 71 -23.62 0.37 5.64
#